data_AF-A0A5Q0EJ68-F1
#
_entry.id   AF-A0A5Q0EJ68-F1
#
_cell.length_a   1.000
_cell.length_b   1.000
_cell.length_c   1.000
_cell.angle_alpha   90.00
_cell.angle_beta   90.00
_cell.angle_gamma   90.00
#
_symmetry.space_group_name_H-M   'P 1'
#
loop_
_entity.id
_entity.type
_entity.pdbx_description
1 polymer ?
#
loop_
_entity_poly.entity_id
_entity_poly.type
_entity_poly.pdbx_seq_one_letter_code
_entity_poly.pdbx_strand_id
1 'polypeptide(L)'
;MHTTSPVQTAPAIRFEFANWTATDPLPRDQTQSLRLHEPEYRVDTIDPMTGRDIKDIGGHPYLIDGNLTIYFETEASRQAYVDMPLDHPNPRLPFPASVEDDRGG
;
A
#
# COMPACT_ATOMS: atom_id res chain seq x y z
N MET A 1 42.97 21.25 55.03
CA MET A 1 42.78 21.72 53.64
C MET A 1 41.47 21.13 53.14
N HIS A 2 40.44 21.94 52.92
CA HIS A 2 39.12 21.47 52.45
C HIS A 2 38.97 21.83 50.97
N THR A 3 38.90 20.84 50.10
CA THR A 3 38.66 21.00 48.66
C THR A 3 37.15 21.06 48.40
N THR A 4 36.66 22.23 48.01
CA THR A 4 35.29 22.41 47.54
C THR A 4 35.25 22.03 46.05
N SER A 5 34.47 21.01 45.69
CA SER A 5 34.24 20.65 44.29
C SER A 5 33.23 21.62 43.67
N PRO A 6 33.45 22.14 42.44
CA PRO A 6 32.47 22.99 41.79
C PRO A 6 31.24 22.17 41.35
N VAL A 7 30.05 22.66 41.71
CA VAL A 7 28.78 22.08 41.27
C VAL A 7 28.63 22.35 39.77
N GLN A 8 28.77 21.30 38.95
CA GLN A 8 28.53 21.39 37.51
C GLN A 8 27.03 21.58 37.26
N THR A 9 26.63 22.81 36.91
CA THR A 9 25.25 23.11 36.54
C THR A 9 24.98 22.54 35.14
N ALA A 10 23.97 21.68 35.01
CA ALA A 10 23.52 21.20 33.71
C ALA A 10 23.06 22.39 32.86
N PRO A 11 23.40 22.46 31.55
CA PRO A 11 22.96 23.55 30.71
C PRO A 11 21.43 23.56 30.64
N ALA A 12 20.82 24.72 30.92
CA ALA A 12 19.39 24.89 30.82
C ALA A 12 18.96 24.68 29.36
N ILE A 13 18.05 23.73 29.14
CA ILE A 13 17.41 23.54 27.82
C ILE A 13 16.60 24.80 27.53
N ARG A 14 17.06 25.61 26.57
CA ARG A 14 16.37 26.83 26.16
C ARG A 14 15.29 26.49 25.14
N PHE A 15 14.07 26.25 25.63
CA PHE A 15 12.87 25.96 24.83
C PHE A 15 12.50 27.08 23.83
N GLU A 16 13.07 28.26 24.00
CA GLU A 16 12.96 29.43 23.11
C GLU A 16 13.37 29.10 21.66
N PHE A 17 14.34 28.18 21.48
CA PHE A 17 14.78 27.67 20.18
C PHE A 17 14.03 26.42 19.73
N ALA A 18 13.17 25.85 20.59
CA ALA A 18 12.38 24.66 20.31
C ALA A 18 10.97 24.99 19.77
N ASN A 19 10.65 26.28 19.62
CA ASN A 19 9.47 26.75 18.87
C ASN A 19 9.67 26.51 17.37
N TRP A 20 9.78 25.23 16.98
CA TRP A 20 9.55 24.81 15.61
C TRP A 20 8.08 25.08 15.29
N THR A 21 7.82 26.24 14.70
CA THR A 21 6.50 26.56 14.18
C THR A 21 6.39 25.80 12.88
N ALA A 22 5.77 24.62 12.91
CA ALA A 22 5.51 23.78 11.73
C ALA A 22 4.48 24.47 10.79
N THR A 23 4.89 25.60 10.24
CA THR A 23 4.09 26.45 9.36
C THR A 23 4.24 26.03 7.91
N ASP A 24 5.40 25.45 7.56
CA ASP A 24 5.65 24.93 6.24
C ASP A 24 5.46 23.40 6.21
N PRO A 25 4.60 22.86 5.32
CA PRO A 25 4.49 21.42 5.11
C PRO A 25 5.84 20.88 4.67
N LEU A 26 6.25 19.75 5.26
CA LEU A 26 7.52 19.12 4.89
C LEU A 26 7.42 18.64 3.43
N PRO A 27 8.53 18.53 2.70
CA PRO A 27 8.50 18.05 1.31
C PRO A 27 7.76 16.72 1.11
N ARG A 28 7.77 15.84 2.13
CA ARG A 28 7.03 14.57 2.12
C ARG A 28 5.49 14.73 2.17
N ASP A 29 5.01 15.87 2.66
CA ASP A 29 3.58 16.19 2.80
C ASP A 29 3.03 16.87 1.53
N GLN A 30 3.91 17.28 0.59
CA GLN A 30 3.53 17.99 -0.63
C GLN A 30 2.94 17.07 -1.70
N THR A 31 3.24 15.76 -1.64
CA THR A 31 2.75 14.78 -2.59
C THR A 31 2.34 13.51 -1.86
N GLN A 32 1.26 12.89 -2.32
CA GLN A 32 0.87 11.57 -1.85
C GLN A 32 2.01 10.57 -2.06
N SER A 33 2.22 9.69 -1.09
CA SER A 33 3.30 8.70 -1.13
C SER A 33 3.06 7.66 -2.23
N LEU A 34 3.70 7.83 -3.39
CA LEU A 34 3.55 6.92 -4.54
C LEU A 34 3.79 5.45 -4.14
N ARG A 35 4.82 5.18 -3.34
CA ARG A 35 5.16 3.81 -2.89
C ARG A 35 4.07 3.09 -2.07
N LEU A 36 3.22 3.83 -1.34
CA LEU A 36 2.16 3.23 -0.54
C LEU A 36 0.89 3.00 -1.36
N HIS A 37 0.64 3.88 -2.32
CA HIS A 37 -0.61 3.92 -3.08
C HIS A 37 -0.52 3.23 -4.44
N GLU A 38 0.70 3.00 -4.94
CA GLU A 38 1.00 2.35 -6.22
C GLU A 38 2.07 1.27 -6.02
N PRO A 39 1.76 0.15 -5.34
CA PRO A 39 2.70 -0.95 -5.20
C PRO A 39 3.06 -1.54 -6.58
N GLU A 40 4.36 -1.78 -6.80
CA GLU A 40 4.88 -2.37 -8.05
C GLU A 40 4.33 -3.78 -8.29
N TYR A 41 4.06 -4.52 -7.21
CA TYR A 41 3.50 -5.87 -7.26
C TYR A 41 2.59 -6.13 -6.06
N ARG A 42 1.48 -6.83 -6.29
CA ARG A 42 0.47 -7.17 -5.29
C ARG A 42 0.24 -8.69 -5.30
N VAL A 43 -0.05 -9.24 -4.13
CA VAL A 43 -0.43 -10.65 -3.96
C VAL A 43 -1.74 -10.70 -3.21
N ASP A 44 -2.68 -11.46 -3.74
CA ASP A 44 -3.92 -11.83 -3.06
C ASP A 44 -3.88 -13.32 -2.70
N THR A 45 -3.99 -13.61 -1.41
CA THR A 45 -4.01 -14.98 -0.87
C THR A 45 -5.41 -15.45 -0.53
N ILE A 46 -6.45 -14.65 -0.82
CA ILE A 46 -7.83 -15.06 -0.61
C ILE A 46 -8.35 -15.63 -1.94
N ASP A 47 -8.82 -16.87 -1.92
CA ASP A 47 -9.48 -17.44 -3.10
C ASP A 47 -10.79 -16.66 -3.34
N PRO A 48 -10.93 -15.96 -4.48
CA PRO A 48 -12.06 -15.08 -4.73
C PRO A 48 -13.39 -15.83 -4.91
N MET A 49 -13.34 -17.13 -5.22
CA MET A 49 -14.54 -17.95 -5.40
C MET A 49 -15.07 -18.51 -4.08
N THR A 50 -14.19 -18.78 -3.12
CA THR A 50 -14.57 -19.40 -1.83
C THR A 50 -14.52 -18.43 -0.65
N GLY A 51 -13.77 -17.33 -0.78
CA GLY A 51 -13.50 -16.35 0.26
C GLY A 51 -12.56 -16.84 1.37
N ARG A 52 -11.85 -17.95 1.18
CA ARG A 52 -10.92 -18.47 2.20
C ARG A 52 -9.51 -18.00 1.97
N ASP A 53 -8.81 -17.82 3.09
CA ASP A 53 -7.40 -17.42 3.10
C ASP A 53 -6.47 -18.62 2.93
N ILE A 54 -5.55 -18.50 1.97
CA ILE A 54 -4.54 -19.49 1.62
C ILE A 54 -3.26 -19.16 2.39
N LYS A 55 -2.98 -19.93 3.44
CA LYS A 55 -1.82 -19.69 4.33
C LYS A 55 -0.48 -20.05 3.70
N ASP A 56 -0.44 -21.08 2.87
CA ASP A 56 0.75 -21.51 2.13
C ASP A 56 0.45 -21.45 0.64
N ILE A 57 1.16 -20.60 -0.08
CA ILE A 57 0.99 -20.41 -1.52
C ILE A 57 1.72 -21.48 -2.34
N GLY A 58 2.58 -22.28 -1.70
CA GLY A 58 3.38 -23.32 -2.35
C GLY A 58 2.50 -24.38 -3.02
N GLY A 59 2.57 -24.47 -4.36
CA GLY A 59 1.85 -25.49 -5.13
C GLY A 59 0.36 -25.18 -5.36
N HIS A 60 -0.13 -24.03 -4.89
CA HIS A 60 -1.47 -23.57 -5.20
C HIS A 60 -1.55 -22.96 -6.61
N PRO A 61 -2.67 -23.18 -7.33
CA PRO A 61 -2.92 -22.52 -8.60
C PRO A 61 -3.03 -21.01 -8.42
N TYR A 62 -2.62 -20.26 -9.46
CA TYR A 62 -2.64 -18.80 -9.44
C TYR A 62 -2.98 -18.23 -10.82
N LEU A 63 -3.39 -16.97 -10.83
CA LEU A 63 -3.62 -16.15 -12.01
C LEU A 63 -2.87 -14.82 -11.85
N ILE A 64 -2.22 -14.37 -12.91
CA ILE A 64 -1.59 -13.04 -12.95
C ILE A 64 -2.50 -12.10 -13.73
N ASP A 65 -2.95 -11.03 -13.08
CA ASP A 65 -3.73 -9.95 -13.65
C ASP A 65 -2.99 -8.61 -13.45
N GLY A 66 -2.30 -8.16 -14.50
CA GLY A 66 -1.44 -6.98 -14.43
C GLY A 66 -0.34 -7.12 -13.38
N ASN A 67 -0.36 -6.26 -12.35
CA ASN A 67 0.58 -6.30 -11.23
C ASN A 67 0.07 -7.10 -10.02
N LEU A 68 -1.08 -7.75 -10.13
CA LEU A 68 -1.70 -8.55 -9.08
C LEU A 68 -1.58 -10.05 -9.41
N THR A 69 -1.06 -10.83 -8.46
CA THR A 69 -1.15 -12.30 -8.51
C THR A 69 -2.21 -12.76 -7.53
N ILE A 70 -3.19 -13.52 -8.04
CA ILE A 70 -4.33 -14.05 -7.31
C ILE A 70 -4.11 -15.56 -7.12
N TYR A 71 -4.10 -16.04 -5.88
CA TYR A 71 -4.00 -17.47 -5.57
C TYR A 71 -5.37 -18.11 -5.36
N PHE A 72 -5.45 -19.40 -5.65
CA PHE A 72 -6.68 -20.19 -5.56
C PHE A 72 -6.46 -21.45 -4.72
N GLU A 73 -7.48 -21.88 -3.96
CA GLU A 73 -7.42 -23.14 -3.21
C GLU A 73 -7.24 -24.33 -4.17
N THR A 74 -7.89 -24.29 -5.34
CA THR A 74 -7.94 -25.42 -6.28
C THR A 74 -7.96 -24.96 -7.73
N GLU A 75 -7.61 -25.85 -8.66
CA GLU A 75 -7.69 -25.57 -10.10
C GLU A 75 -9.14 -25.31 -10.54
N ALA A 76 -10.10 -25.96 -9.88
CA ALA A 76 -11.51 -25.78 -10.15
C ALA A 76 -12.00 -24.36 -9.79
N SER A 77 -11.55 -23.80 -8.65
CA SER A 77 -11.88 -22.42 -8.29
C SER A 77 -11.20 -21.40 -9.20
N ARG A 78 -9.94 -21.64 -9.59
CA ARG A 78 -9.27 -20.83 -10.63
C ARG A 78 -10.05 -20.82 -11.93
N GLN A 79 -10.48 -22.00 -12.41
CA GLN A 79 -11.21 -22.10 -13.66
C GLN A 79 -12.59 -21.44 -13.58
N ALA A 80 -13.30 -21.62 -12.46
CA ALA A 80 -14.60 -20.97 -12.25
C ALA A 80 -14.50 -19.43 -12.23
N TYR A 81 -13.39 -18.89 -11.70
CA TYR A 81 -13.12 -17.45 -11.75
C TYR A 81 -12.87 -16.96 -13.19
N VAL A 82 -12.08 -17.70 -13.97
CA VAL A 82 -11.79 -17.37 -15.39
C VAL A 82 -13.05 -17.47 -16.26
N ASP A 83 -13.90 -18.45 -15.98
CA ASP A 83 -15.14 -18.68 -16.72
C ASP A 83 -16.26 -17.71 -16.31
N MET A 84 -16.04 -16.88 -15.28
CA MET A 84 -17.04 -15.94 -14.81
C MET A 84 -17.34 -14.91 -15.91
N PRO A 85 -18.61 -14.79 -16.34
CA PRO A 85 -18.95 -13.86 -17.41
C PRO A 85 -18.69 -12.42 -16.93
N LEU A 86 -17.96 -11.66 -17.75
CA LEU A 86 -17.76 -10.24 -17.51
C LEU A 86 -19.08 -9.49 -17.77
N ASP A 87 -19.85 -9.27 -16.71
CA ASP A 87 -21.05 -8.42 -16.75
C ASP A 87 -20.66 -6.97 -16.50
N HIS A 88 -19.91 -6.39 -17.45
CA HIS A 88 -19.68 -4.96 -17.48
C HIS A 88 -20.73 -4.31 -18.39
N PRO A 89 -21.49 -3.29 -17.93
CA PRO A 89 -22.54 -2.66 -18.74
C PRO A 89 -22.00 -2.04 -20.04
N ASN A 90 -20.69 -1.85 -20.14
CA ASN A 90 -20.01 -1.46 -21.36
C ASN A 90 -18.99 -2.52 -21.79
N PRO A 91 -19.38 -3.50 -22.62
CA PRO A 91 -18.50 -4.61 -23.04
C PRO A 91 -17.44 -4.20 -24.08
N ARG A 92 -17.58 -3.01 -24.66
CA ARG A 92 -16.64 -2.42 -25.63
C ARG A 92 -16.68 -0.91 -25.46
N LEU A 93 -15.79 -0.36 -24.66
CA LEU A 93 -15.47 1.06 -24.85
C LEU A 93 -15.03 1.23 -26.32
N PRO A 94 -15.62 2.17 -27.10
CA PRO A 94 -15.26 2.38 -28.50
C PRO A 94 -13.81 2.85 -28.68
N PHE A 95 -13.11 3.11 -27.58
CA PHE A 95 -11.74 3.55 -27.51
C PHE A 95 -10.98 2.69 -26.49
N PRO A 96 -9.66 2.50 -26.66
CA PRO A 96 -8.85 1.85 -25.64
C PRO A 96 -8.98 2.62 -24.32
N ALA A 97 -8.94 1.89 -23.20
CA ALA A 97 -8.93 2.49 -21.87
C ALA A 97 -7.81 3.55 -21.81
N SER A 98 -8.18 4.78 -21.49
CA SER A 98 -7.26 5.90 -21.40
C SER A 98 -6.87 6.14 -19.95
N VAL A 99 -5.73 6.79 -19.75
CA VAL A 99 -5.28 7.28 -18.42
C VAL A 99 -6.25 8.29 -17.78
N GLU A 100 -7.23 8.80 -18.56
CA GLU A 100 -8.28 9.69 -18.07
C GLU A 100 -9.46 8.91 -17.48
N ASP A 101 -9.68 7.66 -17.92
CA ASP A 101 -10.76 6.80 -17.43
C ASP A 101 -10.48 6.18 -16.04
N ASP A 102 -9.20 6.17 -15.63
CA ASP A 102 -8.72 5.61 -14.35
C ASP A 102 -8.76 6.62 -13.19
N ARG A 103 -9.07 7.90 -13.47
CA ARG A 103 -9.31 8.90 -12.43
C ARG A 103 -10.75 8.81 -11.96
N GLY A 104 -11.02 7.89 -11.02
CA GLY A 104 -12.26 7.91 -10.24
C GLY A 104 -12.59 9.34 -9.79
N GLY A 105 -13.82 9.78 -10.08
CA GLY A 105 -14.28 11.17 -9.96
C GLY A 105 -14.33 11.74 -8.55
#